data_AF-A0A1I1ZYW9-F1
#
_entry.id   AF-A0A1I1ZYW9-F1
#
_cell.length_a   1.000
_cell.length_b   1.000
_cell.length_c   1.000
_cell.angle_alpha   90.00
_cell.angle_beta   90.00
_cell.angle_gamma   90.00
#
_symmetry.space_group_name_H-M   'P 1'
#
loop_
_entity.id
_entity.type
_entity.pdbx_description
1 polymer ?
#
loop_
_entity_poly.entity_id
_entity_poly.type
_entity_poly.pdbx_seq_one_letter_code
_entity_poly.pdbx_strand_id
1 'polypeptide(L)'
;MIIKRIEGFSKVFGAPPDWNGEDMSCGALPVLEVMTPEGPFMVSAWEPTADELKAIIAGETIKLWIRGTGHPVVALTVGAVS
;
A
#
# COMPACT_ATOMS: atom_id res chain seq x y z
N MET A 1 0.50 8.32 -0.46
CA MET A 1 -0.80 7.93 -1.05
C MET A 1 -1.74 7.57 0.09
N ILE A 2 -3.05 7.73 -0.09
CA ILE A 2 -4.08 7.34 0.88
C ILE A 2 -4.53 5.91 0.60
N ILE A 3 -4.55 5.04 1.63
CA ILE A 3 -5.11 3.69 1.52
C ILE A 3 -6.63 3.81 1.33
N LYS A 4 -7.17 3.15 0.32
CA LYS A 4 -8.61 3.05 0.09
C LYS A 4 -9.12 1.66 0.36
N ARG A 5 -10.33 1.60 0.90
CA ARG A 5 -11.10 0.36 0.98
C ARG A 5 -11.54 0.00 -0.43
N ILE A 6 -10.90 -1.01 -1.01
CA ILE A 6 -11.29 -1.58 -2.30
C ILE A 6 -12.66 -2.27 -2.16
N GLU A 7 -13.53 -2.10 -3.15
CA GLU A 7 -14.83 -2.78 -3.17
C GLU A 7 -14.64 -4.30 -3.19
N GLY A 8 -15.45 -5.02 -2.42
CA GLY A 8 -15.38 -6.49 -2.36
C GLY A 8 -14.16 -7.06 -1.62
N PHE A 9 -13.36 -6.24 -0.91
CA PHE A 9 -12.19 -6.71 -0.15
C PHE A 9 -12.51 -7.96 0.70
N SER A 10 -11.65 -8.97 0.63
CA SER A 10 -11.80 -10.24 1.33
C SER A 10 -11.10 -10.25 2.70
N LYS A 11 -10.09 -9.39 2.88
CA LYS A 11 -9.24 -9.39 4.07
C LYS A 11 -8.73 -7.99 4.41
N VAL A 12 -8.40 -7.76 5.67
CA VAL A 12 -7.73 -6.55 6.14
C VAL A 12 -6.44 -6.95 6.86
N PHE A 13 -5.31 -6.42 6.41
CA PHE A 13 -4.04 -6.57 7.11
C PHE A 13 -3.82 -5.38 8.04
N GLY A 14 -3.48 -5.67 9.29
CA GLY A 14 -3.08 -4.65 10.27
C GLY A 14 -1.56 -4.56 10.39
N ALA A 15 -1.12 -3.74 11.35
CA ALA A 15 0.26 -3.68 11.75
C ALA A 15 0.77 -5.05 12.23
N PRO A 16 2.01 -5.42 11.90
CA PRO A 16 2.60 -6.66 12.41
C PRO A 16 2.88 -6.54 13.92
N PRO A 17 3.02 -7.67 14.64
CA PRO A 17 3.18 -7.66 16.11
C PRO A 17 4.41 -6.89 16.61
N ASP A 18 5.44 -6.76 15.78
CA ASP A 18 6.70 -6.06 16.08
C ASP A 18 6.68 -4.57 15.72
N TRP A 19 5.54 -4.02 15.30
CA TRP A 19 5.43 -2.60 14.93
C TRP A 19 5.39 -1.69 16.17
N ASN A 20 6.46 -0.94 16.41
CA ASN A 20 6.58 0.00 17.54
C ASN A 20 5.87 1.35 17.31
N GLY A 21 5.54 1.71 16.07
CA GLY A 21 4.83 2.95 15.73
C GLY A 21 5.64 4.23 15.84
N GLU A 22 6.96 4.15 16.06
CA GLU A 22 7.82 5.32 16.29
C GLU A 22 8.20 6.03 14.98
N ASP A 23 8.47 5.28 13.91
CA ASP A 23 8.94 5.84 12.62
C ASP A 23 7.78 6.25 11.70
N MET A 24 6.75 5.38 11.60
CA MET A 24 5.57 5.62 10.76
C MET A 24 4.33 4.94 11.34
N SER A 25 3.17 5.50 11.07
CA SER A 25 1.90 4.82 11.34
C SER A 25 1.71 3.66 10.37
N CYS A 26 1.44 2.45 10.87
CA CYS A 26 0.96 1.34 10.04
C CYS A 26 -0.57 1.30 10.07
N GLY A 27 -1.18 1.70 8.96
CA GLY A 27 -2.63 1.67 8.80
C GLY A 27 -3.16 0.28 8.45
N ALA A 28 -4.48 0.13 8.53
CA ALA A 28 -5.15 -1.06 8.01
C ALA A 28 -5.11 -1.06 6.47
N LEU A 29 -4.78 -2.22 5.88
CA LEU A 29 -4.74 -2.43 4.44
C LEU A 29 -5.83 -3.43 4.02
N PRO A 30 -6.99 -2.95 3.53
CA PRO A 30 -7.98 -3.79 2.89
C PRO A 30 -7.42 -4.34 1.58
N VAL A 31 -7.56 -5.64 1.38
CA VAL A 31 -7.16 -6.32 0.14
C VAL A 31 -8.29 -7.16 -0.42
N LEU A 32 -8.34 -7.24 -1.74
CA LEU A 32 -9.11 -8.22 -2.48
C LEU A 32 -8.18 -9.37 -2.89
N GLU A 33 -8.50 -10.59 -2.49
CA GLU A 33 -7.84 -11.79 -3.02
C GLU A 33 -8.48 -12.17 -4.36
N VAL A 34 -7.65 -12.27 -5.40
CA VAL A 34 -8.05 -12.61 -6.77
C VAL A 34 -7.34 -13.89 -7.18
N MET A 35 -8.09 -14.93 -7.54
CA MET A 35 -7.52 -16.13 -8.13
C MET A 35 -7.29 -15.91 -9.63
N THR A 36 -6.06 -16.07 -10.09
CA THR A 36 -5.69 -16.06 -11.51
C THR A 36 -5.09 -17.42 -11.91
N PRO A 37 -4.90 -17.71 -13.21
CA PRO A 37 -4.21 -18.91 -13.66
C PRO A 37 -2.79 -19.08 -13.10
N GLU A 38 -2.13 -17.97 -12.76
CA GLU A 38 -0.77 -17.93 -12.20
C GLU A 38 -0.74 -18.09 -10.67
N GLY A 39 -1.90 -18.01 -10.00
CA GLY A 39 -2.04 -18.19 -8.55
C GLY A 39 -2.90 -17.12 -7.87
N PRO A 40 -2.96 -17.11 -6.53
CA PRO A 40 -3.65 -16.07 -5.77
C PRO A 40 -2.85 -14.76 -5.78
N PHE A 41 -3.52 -13.66 -6.08
CA PHE A 41 -3.01 -12.29 -5.96
C PHE A 41 -3.78 -11.52 -4.89
N MET A 42 -3.10 -10.56 -4.25
CA MET A 42 -3.73 -9.60 -3.34
C MET A 42 -3.70 -8.21 -3.98
N VAL A 43 -4.87 -7.58 -4.09
CA VAL A 43 -5.03 -6.26 -4.69
C VAL A 43 -5.42 -5.26 -3.62
N SER A 44 -4.65 -4.17 -3.50
CA SER A 44 -4.97 -3.03 -2.64
C SER A 44 -5.21 -1.78 -3.49
N ALA A 45 -6.07 -0.89 -2.99
CA ALA A 45 -6.39 0.37 -3.67
C ALA A 45 -5.75 1.56 -2.96
N TRP A 46 -5.23 2.50 -3.74
CA TRP A 46 -4.55 3.69 -3.25
C TRP A 46 -4.97 4.90 -4.06
N GLU A 47 -5.26 6.01 -3.38
CA GLU A 47 -5.57 7.28 -4.01
C GLU A 47 -4.45 8.29 -3.74
N PRO A 48 -3.98 9.03 -4.76
CA PRO A 48 -3.07 10.13 -4.52
C PRO A 48 -3.80 11.28 -3.82
N THR A 49 -3.09 11.98 -2.94
CA THR A 49 -3.49 13.34 -2.53
C THR A 49 -3.42 14.30 -3.73
N ALA A 50 -3.98 15.50 -3.59
CA ALA A 50 -3.91 16.51 -4.66
C ALA A 50 -2.46 16.89 -5.03
N ASP A 51 -1.55 16.93 -4.05
CA ASP A 51 -0.14 17.25 -4.29
C ASP A 51 0.62 16.06 -4.89
N GLU A 52 0.34 14.84 -4.45
CA GLU A 52 0.86 13.63 -5.10
C GLU A 52 0.36 13.48 -6.53
N LEU A 53 -0.89 13.86 -6.81
CA LEU A 53 -1.43 13.86 -8.18
C LEU A 53 -0.68 14.87 -9.06
N LYS A 54 -0.37 16.07 -8.56
CA LYS A 54 0.46 17.04 -9.28
C LYS A 54 1.85 16.48 -9.55
N ALA A 55 2.46 15.82 -8.56
CA ALA A 55 3.77 15.20 -8.71
C ALA A 55 3.75 14.07 -9.77
N ILE A 56 2.72 13.21 -9.77
CA ILE A 56 2.51 12.20 -10.82
C ILE A 56 2.39 12.87 -12.20
N ILE A 57 1.58 13.93 -12.32
CA ILE A 57 1.41 14.68 -13.57
C ILE A 57 2.74 15.31 -14.03
N ALA A 58 3.57 15.76 -13.09
CA ALA A 58 4.90 16.29 -13.36
C ALA A 58 5.93 15.21 -13.73
N GLY A 59 5.55 13.94 -13.75
CA GLY A 59 6.41 12.81 -14.12
C GLY A 59 7.18 12.19 -12.96
N GLU A 60 6.82 12.52 -11.71
CA GLU A 60 7.43 11.85 -10.56
C GLU A 60 6.96 10.39 -10.46
N THR A 61 7.89 9.51 -10.07
CA THR A 61 7.62 8.08 -10.02
C THR A 61 6.77 7.69 -8.80
N ILE A 62 6.01 6.59 -8.91
CA ILE A 62 5.35 5.94 -7.78
C ILE A 62 6.31 4.91 -7.19
N LYS A 63 6.41 4.83 -5.85
CA LYS A 63 7.28 3.89 -5.15
C LYS A 63 6.47 2.95 -4.28
N LEU A 64 6.73 1.66 -4.43
CA LEU A 64 6.27 0.59 -3.55
C LEU A 64 7.33 0.30 -2.49
N TRP A 65 6.93 0.44 -1.24
CA TRP A 65 7.71 0.05 -0.08
C TRP A 65 7.24 -1.32 0.38
N ILE A 66 8.17 -2.18 0.76
CA ILE A 66 7.91 -3.53 1.26
C ILE A 66 8.81 -3.70 2.49
N ARG A 67 8.23 -3.79 3.68
CA ARG A 67 8.96 -4.09 4.92
C ARG A 67 8.82 -5.57 5.25
N GLY A 68 9.96 -6.24 5.42
CA GLY A 68 10.07 -7.58 5.98
C GLY A 68 10.78 -8.58 5.06
N THR A 69 11.08 -9.75 5.63
CA THR A 69 11.55 -10.95 4.92
C THR A 69 10.42 -12.00 4.75
N GLY A 70 9.19 -11.65 5.17
CA GLY A 70 7.97 -12.47 5.15
C GLY A 70 6.70 -11.62 4.88
N HIS A 71 5.48 -12.11 5.22
CA HIS A 71 4.16 -11.51 4.87
C HIS A 71 4.18 -9.97 4.91
N PRO A 72 4.27 -9.29 3.75
CA PRO A 72 4.89 -7.97 3.71
C PRO A 72 3.95 -6.85 4.13
N VAL A 73 4.47 -5.94 4.96
CA VAL A 73 3.87 -4.61 5.12
C VAL A 73 4.24 -3.79 3.90
N VAL A 74 3.28 -3.09 3.31
CA VAL A 74 3.51 -2.29 2.10
C VAL A 74 3.02 -0.86 2.22
N ALA A 75 3.65 0.05 1.46
CA ALA A 75 3.22 1.44 1.32
C ALA A 75 3.44 1.97 -0.10
N LEU A 76 2.61 2.92 -0.53
CA LEU A 76 2.81 3.68 -1.77
C LEU A 76 3.07 5.17 -1.50
N THR A 77 4.08 5.70 -2.19
CA THR A 77 4.47 7.13 -2.16
C THR A 77 4.75 7.64 -3.56
N VAL A 78 4.75 8.95 -3.72
CA VAL A 78 5.17 9.66 -4.94
C VAL A 78 6.39 10.51 -4.62
N GLY A 79 7.33 10.65 -5.55
CA GLY A 79 8.51 11.51 -5.35
C GLY A 79 9.66 10.88 -4.57
N ALA A 80 10.56 11.67 -4.00
CA ALA A 80 11.79 11.12 -3.43
C ALA A 80 11.53 10.03 -2.36
N VAL A 81 12.42 9.05 -2.28
CA VAL A 81 12.51 8.13 -1.14
C VAL A 81 13.22 8.93 -0.03
N SER A 82 12.49 9.32 1.00
CA SER A 82 13.02 10.04 2.17
C SER A 82 12.88 9.22 3.43
#